data_AF-A0A3D0LCG8-F1
#
_entry.id   AF-A0A3D0LCG8-F1
#
_cell.length_a   1.000
_cell.length_b   1.000
_cell.length_c   1.000
_cell.angle_alpha   90.00
_cell.angle_beta   90.00
_cell.angle_gamma   90.00
#
_symmetry.space_group_name_H-M   'P 1'
#
loop_
_entity.id
_entity.type
_entity.pdbx_description
1 polymer ?
#
loop_
_entity_poly.entity_id
_entity_poly.type
_entity_poly.pdbx_seq_one_letter_code
_entity_poly.pdbx_strand_id
1 'polypeptide(L)'
;MNKIFIVEDEKAIRDELLTFLTNSGYEAEALTDFKNAKAEILAAGADLILMDINIPYMNGEVLLSELRRETDVPVIMVTSKNSEVDEVLSMS
;
A
#
# COMPACT_ATOMS: atom_id res chain seq x y z
N MET A 1 10.39 -14.86 5.23
CA MET A 1 9.14 -14.53 4.51
C MET A 1 9.18 -13.03 4.35
N ASN A 2 9.00 -12.49 3.14
CA ASN A 2 9.01 -11.03 2.98
C ASN A 2 7.64 -10.50 3.42
N LYS A 3 7.64 -9.49 4.29
CA LYS A 3 6.45 -8.87 4.85
C LYS A 3 6.08 -7.60 4.07
N ILE A 4 4.85 -7.53 3.60
CA ILE A 4 4.32 -6.40 2.84
C ILE A 4 3.22 -5.73 3.67
N PHE A 5 3.32 -4.41 3.86
CA PHE A 5 2.31 -3.62 4.53
C PHE A 5 1.48 -2.82 3.53
N ILE A 6 0.16 -2.90 3.63
CA ILE A 6 -0.76 -2.28 2.69
C ILE A 6 -1.45 -1.07 3.35
N VAL A 7 -1.42 0.08 2.69
CA VAL A 7 -2.13 1.31 3.09
C VAL A 7 -3.20 1.58 2.02
N GLU A 8 -4.41 1.13 2.30
CA GLU A 8 -5.57 1.17 1.40
C GLU A 8 -6.84 1.41 2.23
N ASP A 9 -7.61 2.46 1.92
CA ASP A 9 -8.81 2.82 2.68
C ASP A 9 -10.04 2.03 2.23
N GLU A 10 -10.11 1.66 0.95
CA GLU A 10 -11.21 0.86 0.44
C GLU A 10 -11.06 -0.59 0.88
N LYS A 11 -11.95 -1.02 1.79
CA LYS A 11 -11.91 -2.37 2.38
C LYS A 11 -11.90 -3.49 1.32
N ALA A 12 -12.64 -3.32 0.22
CA ALA A 12 -12.72 -4.34 -0.83
C ALA A 12 -11.35 -4.56 -1.49
N ILE A 13 -10.68 -3.47 -1.91
CA ILE A 13 -9.35 -3.50 -2.51
C ILE A 13 -8.33 -4.03 -1.51
N ARG A 14 -8.37 -3.57 -0.25
CA ARG A 14 -7.47 -4.03 0.81
C ARG A 14 -7.54 -5.54 1.02
N ASP A 15 -8.74 -6.10 1.13
CA ASP A 15 -8.93 -7.54 1.36
C ASP A 15 -8.49 -8.37 0.14
N GLU A 16 -8.72 -7.86 -1.08
CA GLU A 16 -8.25 -8.49 -2.31
C GLU A 16 -6.72 -8.54 -2.37
N LEU A 17 -6.04 -7.42 -2.08
CA LEU A 17 -4.58 -7.34 -2.02
C LEU A 17 -3.99 -8.26 -0.95
N LEU A 18 -4.58 -8.28 0.26
CA LEU A 18 -4.18 -9.19 1.33
C LEU A 18 -4.24 -10.65 0.87
N THR A 19 -5.35 -11.04 0.24
CA THR A 19 -5.56 -12.40 -0.26
C THR A 19 -4.57 -12.73 -1.38
N PHE A 20 -4.37 -11.81 -2.32
CA PHE A 20 -3.45 -11.98 -3.45
C PHE A 20 -2.01 -12.18 -2.99
N LEU A 21 -1.52 -11.33 -2.10
CA LEU A 21 -0.15 -11.39 -1.60
C LEU A 21 0.09 -12.62 -0.73
N THR A 22 -0.88 -12.96 0.14
CA THR A 22 -0.81 -14.17 0.98
C THR A 22 -0.77 -15.44 0.11
N ASN A 23 -1.62 -15.51 -0.92
CA ASN A 23 -1.63 -16.63 -1.87
C ASN A 23 -0.33 -16.71 -2.70
N SER A 24 0.35 -15.59 -2.89
CA SER A 24 1.65 -15.52 -3.56
C SER A 24 2.83 -15.88 -2.64
N GLY A 25 2.57 -16.23 -1.37
CA GLY A 25 3.58 -16.64 -0.40
C GLY A 25 4.27 -15.49 0.34
N TYR A 26 3.68 -14.29 0.34
CA TYR A 26 4.13 -13.17 1.18
C TYR A 26 3.38 -13.15 2.51
N GLU A 27 4.00 -12.55 3.53
CA GLU A 27 3.27 -12.14 4.72
C GLU A 27 2.67 -10.76 4.43
N ALA A 28 1.35 -10.62 4.56
CA ALA A 28 0.67 -9.36 4.23
C ALA A 28 -0.13 -8.87 5.44
N GLU A 29 0.09 -7.61 5.79
CA GLU A 29 -0.70 -6.88 6.79
C GLU A 29 -1.20 -5.58 6.16
N ALA A 30 -2.30 -5.06 6.69
CA ALA A 30 -2.88 -3.83 6.16
C ALA A 30 -3.29 -2.88 7.27
N LEU A 31 -3.19 -1.59 6.97
CA LEU A 31 -3.63 -0.54 7.86
C LEU A 31 -5.15 -0.60 8.02
N THR A 32 -5.60 -0.63 9.27
CA THR A 32 -7.04 -0.63 9.59
C THR A 32 -7.48 0.64 10.34
N ASP A 33 -6.56 1.35 11.01
CA ASP A 33 -6.80 2.65 11.63
C ASP A 33 -5.87 3.75 11.05
N PHE A 34 -6.46 4.72 10.36
CA PHE A 34 -5.73 5.83 9.75
C PHE A 34 -5.31 6.91 10.76
N LYS A 35 -5.80 6.90 12.01
CA LYS A 35 -5.44 7.93 13.00
C LYS A 35 -3.97 7.89 13.40
N ASN A 36 -3.37 6.70 13.42
CA ASN A 36 -1.97 6.49 13.82
C ASN A 36 -1.17 5.76 12.72
N ALA A 37 -1.51 5.98 11.45
CA ALA A 37 -0.97 5.24 10.32
C ALA A 37 0.56 5.09 10.35
N LYS A 38 1.27 6.19 10.57
CA LYS A 38 2.74 6.20 10.64
C LYS A 38 3.27 5.24 11.71
N ALA A 39 2.72 5.28 12.92
CA ALA A 39 3.18 4.44 14.03
C ALA A 39 2.92 2.96 13.75
N GLU A 40 1.76 2.63 13.17
CA GLU A 40 1.43 1.25 12.78
C GLU A 40 2.35 0.74 11.65
N ILE A 41 2.58 1.55 10.62
CA ILE A 41 3.47 1.19 9.50
C ILE A 41 4.90 0.91 10.00
N LEU A 42 5.41 1.76 10.90
CA LEU A 42 6.75 1.57 11.47
C LEU A 42 6.81 0.35 12.40
N ALA A 43 5.77 0.12 13.20
CA ALA A 43 5.69 -1.02 14.10
C ALA A 43 5.52 -2.35 13.36
N ALA A 44 4.94 -2.34 12.16
CA ALA A 44 4.72 -3.53 11.36
C ALA A 44 6.02 -4.21 10.93
N GLY A 45 7.14 -3.47 10.85
CA GLY A 45 8.45 -4.01 10.48
C GLY A 45 8.46 -4.64 9.09
N ALA A 46 7.73 -4.05 8.14
CA ALA A 46 7.58 -4.59 6.80
C ALA A 46 8.82 -4.34 5.93
N ASP A 47 9.06 -5.26 4.98
CA ASP A 47 10.13 -5.16 3.97
C ASP A 47 9.71 -4.29 2.77
N LEU A 48 8.41 -4.08 2.58
CA LEU A 48 7.82 -3.29 1.51
C LEU A 48 6.50 -2.69 1.96
N ILE A 49 6.22 -1.46 1.54
CA ILE A 49 4.93 -0.80 1.75
C ILE A 49 4.23 -0.60 0.39
N LEU A 50 2.99 -1.05 0.27
CA LEU A 50 2.08 -0.69 -0.81
C LEU A 50 1.17 0.42 -0.31
N MET A 51 1.20 1.58 -0.95
CA MET A 51 0.46 2.76 -0.50
C MET A 51 -0.40 3.31 -1.60
N ASP A 52 -1.72 3.37 -1.39
CA ASP A 52 -2.60 4.06 -2.32
C ASP A 52 -2.36 5.58 -2.27
N ILE A 53 -2.39 6.21 -3.44
CA ILE A 53 -2.31 7.67 -3.59
C ILE A 53 -3.65 8.33 -3.18
N ASN A 54 -4.78 7.64 -3.36
CA ASN A 54 -6.11 8.23 -3.25
C ASN A 54 -6.74 8.16 -1.85
N ILE A 55 -5.95 8.19 -0.77
CA ILE A 55 -6.49 8.07 0.59
C ILE A 55 -7.23 9.37 0.97
N PRO A 56 -8.57 9.36 1.15
CA PRO A 56 -9.37 10.57 1.33
C PRO A 56 -9.13 11.30 2.66
N TYR A 57 -8.47 10.63 3.61
CA TYR A 57 -8.21 11.14 4.96
C TYR A 57 -6.73 11.36 5.27
N MET A 58 -5.84 11.06 4.33
CA MET A 58 -4.40 11.16 4.51
C MET A 58 -3.72 11.45 3.18
N ASN A 59 -2.88 12.49 3.12
CA ASN A 59 -2.07 12.69 1.92
C ASN A 59 -0.93 11.67 1.92
N GLY A 60 -0.99 10.67 1.04
CA GLY A 60 0.02 9.61 0.91
C GLY A 60 1.43 10.15 0.65
N GLU A 61 1.57 11.29 -0.03
CA GLU A 61 2.88 11.94 -0.24
C GLU A 61 3.45 12.51 1.07
N VAL A 62 2.58 13.08 1.92
CA VAL A 62 2.98 13.59 3.24
C VAL A 62 3.38 12.43 4.14
N LEU A 63 2.59 11.35 4.18
CA LEU A 63 2.91 10.15 4.94
C LEU A 63 4.25 9.55 4.47
N LEU A 64 4.47 9.44 3.15
CA LEU A 64 5.73 8.97 2.59
C LEU A 64 6.91 9.86 3.01
N SER A 65 6.76 11.18 2.93
CA SER A 65 7.79 12.14 3.37
C SER A 65 8.13 11.97 4.86
N GLU A 66 7.13 11.75 5.70
CA GLU A 66 7.35 11.47 7.13
C GLU A 66 8.01 10.11 7.38
N LEU A 67 7.60 9.07 6.67
CA LEU A 67 8.20 7.73 6.77
C LEU A 67 9.67 7.77 6.34
N ARG A 68 10.01 8.49 5.27
CA ARG A 68 11.39 8.62 4.78
C ARG A 68 12.35 9.31 5.75
N ARG A 69 11.83 9.97 6.79
CA ARG A 69 12.67 10.52 7.88
C ARG A 69 13.04 9.47 8.92
N GLU A 70 12.33 8.35 8.97
CA GLU A 70 12.48 7.33 10.02
C GLU A 70 12.85 5.94 9.46
N THR A 71 12.55 5.67 8.18
CA THR A 71 12.80 4.38 7.56
C THR A 71 13.07 4.48 6.05
N ASP A 72 13.97 3.61 5.59
CA ASP A 72 14.32 3.42 4.18
C ASP A 72 13.51 2.30 3.53
N VAL A 73 12.50 1.75 4.21
CA VAL A 73 11.65 0.67 3.67
C VAL A 73 11.09 1.10 2.30
N PRO A 74 11.29 0.29 1.24
CA PRO A 74 10.74 0.56 -0.08
C PRO A 74 9.23 0.80 -0.03
N VAL A 75 8.75 1.81 -0.77
CA VAL A 75 7.33 2.12 -0.90
C VAL A 75 6.97 2.11 -2.37
N ILE A 76 5.97 1.32 -2.74
CA ILE A 76 5.34 1.34 -4.06
C ILE A 76 4.02 2.08 -3.91
N MET A 77 3.90 3.19 -4.64
CA MET A 77 2.64 3.91 -4.73
C MET A 77 1.72 3.19 -5.72
N VAL A 78 0.52 2.83 -5.28
CA VAL A 78 -0.54 2.25 -6.11
C VAL A 78 -1.54 3.36 -6.41
N THR A 79 -2.08 3.41 -7.63
CA THR A 79 -3.13 4.36 -7.98
C THR A 79 -4.07 3.74 -8.98
N SER A 80 -5.37 3.93 -8.74
CA SER A 80 -6.46 3.58 -9.66
C SER A 80 -6.81 4.72 -10.62
N LYS A 81 -5.83 5.55 -11.02
CA LYS A 81 -6.05 6.47 -12.13
C LYS A 81 -6.12 5.69 -13.43
N ASN A 82 -7.34 5.37 -13.85
CA ASN A 82 -7.69 5.19 -15.26
C ASN A 82 -7.34 6.48 -16.01
N SER A 83 -6.09 6.68 -16.41
CA SER A 83 -5.89 7.29 -17.71
C SER A 83 -6.35 6.24 -18.72
N GLU A 84 -7.39 6.53 -19.49
CA GLU A 84 -8.05 5.69 -20.49
C GLU A 84 -7.14 5.19 -21.64
N VAL A 85 -5.86 4.92 -21.40
CA VAL A 85 -4.84 4.69 -22.43
C VAL A 85 -4.32 3.24 -22.45
N ASP A 86 -4.49 2.44 -21.39
CA ASP A 86 -3.84 1.11 -21.32
C ASP A 86 -4.77 -0.11 -21.43
N GLU A 87 -6.06 0.06 -21.75
CA GLU A 87 -6.93 -1.09 -22.08
C GLU A 87 -6.63 -1.74 -23.45
N VAL A 88 -5.75 -1.15 -24.28
CA VAL A 88 -5.59 -1.56 -25.69
C VAL A 88 -4.44 -2.56 -25.95
N LEU A 89 -3.63 -2.97 -24.97
CA LEU A 89 -2.43 -3.81 -25.26
C LEU A 89 -2.39 -5.22 -24.68
N SER A 90 -3.46 -5.75 -24.08
CA SER A 90 -3.49 -7.15 -23.58
C SER A 90 -3.90 -8.21 -24.61
N MET A 91 -3.65 -7.98 -25.91
CA MET A 91 -3.62 -9.03 -26.92
C MET A 91 -2.48 -8.78 -27.91
N SER A 92 -1.36 -9.46 -27.70
CA SER A 92 -0.40 -9.90 -28.73
C SER A 92 0.43 -11.06 -28.19
#